data_AF-A0A8X6JRD2-F1
#
_entry.id   AF-A0A8X6JRD2-F1
#
_cell.length_a   1.000
_cell.length_b   1.000
_cell.length_c   1.000
_cell.angle_alpha   90.00
_cell.angle_beta   90.00
_cell.angle_gamma   90.00
#
_symmetry.space_group_name_H-M   'P 1'
#
loop_
_entity.id
_entity.type
_entity.pdbx_description
1 polymer ?
#
loop_
_entity_poly.entity_id
_entity_poly.type
_entity_poly.pdbx_seq_one_letter_code
_entity_poly.pdbx_strand_id
1 'polypeptide(L)'
;MFSHLEAQLEPRVLNDIWDIVTDPTPNKYSAAKKRMLKIFVESENKEIKRLLTGIKLGDMMPSQLLRKMRTLAGTDVSEKALRTLWLDKMSDSVKCIVIVSEEHLDKIAAMTDKIMEMAPRTIDVAAVYKDSVRVDQLLAKIATLEGQNRLINVATKTPDS
;
A
#
# COMPACT_ATOMS: atom_id res chain seq x y z
N MET A 1 -29.90 -15.18 -36.61
CA MET A 1 -29.24 -15.79 -35.42
C MET A 1 -28.37 -14.79 -34.65
N PHE A 2 -27.80 -13.75 -35.28
CA PHE A 2 -27.04 -12.68 -34.59
C PHE A 2 -27.93 -11.62 -33.89
N SER A 3 -29.11 -11.36 -34.45
CA SER A 3 -30.08 -10.34 -33.98
C SER A 3 -30.57 -10.56 -32.54
N HIS A 4 -30.54 -11.82 -32.08
CA HIS A 4 -30.93 -12.16 -30.71
C HIS A 4 -29.80 -11.89 -29.71
N LEU A 5 -28.54 -11.93 -30.17
CA LEU A 5 -27.38 -11.55 -29.35
C LEU A 5 -27.38 -10.03 -29.15
N GLU A 6 -27.61 -9.25 -30.22
CA GLU A 6 -27.73 -7.79 -30.12
C GLU A 6 -28.83 -7.33 -29.16
N ALA A 7 -29.96 -8.05 -29.11
CA ALA A 7 -31.08 -7.72 -28.23
C ALA A 7 -30.82 -8.02 -26.74
N GLN A 8 -29.85 -8.89 -26.42
CA GLN A 8 -29.50 -9.25 -25.05
C GLN A 8 -28.21 -8.60 -24.55
N LEU A 9 -27.45 -7.95 -25.42
CA LEU A 9 -26.22 -7.26 -25.04
C LEU A 9 -26.52 -5.84 -24.53
N GLU A 10 -25.83 -5.43 -23.47
CA GLU A 10 -25.80 -4.03 -23.08
C GLU A 10 -25.24 -3.15 -24.20
N PRO A 11 -25.83 -1.96 -24.46
CA PRO A 11 -25.43 -1.08 -25.55
C PRO A 11 -23.96 -0.63 -25.48
N ARG A 12 -23.33 -0.68 -24.29
CA ARG A 12 -21.90 -0.42 -24.11
C ARG A 12 -21.04 -1.51 -24.75
N VAL A 13 -21.35 -2.77 -24.47
CA VAL A 13 -20.64 -3.94 -25.02
C VAL A 13 -20.88 -4.04 -26.52
N LEU A 14 -22.07 -3.65 -26.99
CA LEU A 14 -22.42 -3.60 -28.40
C LEU A 14 -21.55 -2.61 -29.19
N ASN A 15 -21.25 -1.46 -28.60
CA ASN A 15 -20.36 -0.44 -29.19
C ASN A 15 -18.91 -0.95 -29.29
N ASP A 16 -18.44 -1.70 -28.28
CA ASP A 16 -17.08 -2.28 -28.26
C ASP A 16 -16.82 -3.40 -29.29
N ILE A 17 -17.88 -3.99 -29.85
CA ILE A 17 -17.82 -5.04 -30.89
C ILE A 17 -18.43 -4.61 -32.23
N TRP A 18 -18.92 -3.37 -32.34
CA TRP A 18 -19.63 -2.86 -33.52
C TRP A 18 -18.77 -2.93 -34.80
N ASP A 19 -17.46 -2.76 -34.67
CA ASP A 19 -16.49 -2.91 -35.75
C ASP A 19 -16.53 -4.33 -36.36
N ILE A 20 -16.65 -5.36 -35.52
CA ILE A 20 -16.73 -6.77 -35.94
C ILE A 20 -18.10 -7.12 -36.51
N VAL A 21 -19.16 -6.46 -36.01
CA VAL A 21 -20.54 -6.65 -36.50
C VAL A 21 -20.69 -6.08 -37.92
N THR A 22 -20.07 -4.92 -38.17
CA THR A 22 -20.17 -4.18 -39.43
C THR A 22 -19.27 -4.76 -40.54
N ASP A 23 -18.19 -5.45 -40.18
CA ASP A 23 -17.27 -6.08 -41.14
C ASP A 23 -17.89 -7.29 -41.86
N PRO A 24 -17.72 -7.48 -43.19
CA PRO A 24 -18.37 -8.55 -43.97
C PRO A 24 -17.72 -9.94 -43.83
N THR A 25 -17.01 -10.23 -42.74
CA THR A 25 -16.34 -11.52 -42.54
C THR A 25 -17.32 -12.67 -42.23
N PRO A 26 -17.05 -13.91 -42.67
CA PRO A 26 -17.93 -15.06 -42.46
C PRO A 26 -17.96 -15.59 -41.02
N ASN A 27 -17.04 -15.14 -40.15
CA ASN A 27 -16.85 -15.68 -38.80
C ASN A 27 -17.18 -14.67 -37.68
N LYS A 28 -18.09 -13.72 -37.94
CA LYS A 28 -18.43 -12.60 -37.03
C LYS A 28 -18.79 -13.04 -35.61
N TYR A 29 -19.50 -14.17 -35.49
CA TYR A 29 -20.00 -14.65 -34.20
C TYR A 29 -18.88 -15.12 -33.30
N SER A 30 -17.94 -15.88 -33.88
CA SER A 30 -16.75 -16.35 -33.17
C SER A 30 -15.86 -15.17 -32.76
N ALA A 31 -15.67 -14.21 -33.67
CA ALA A 31 -14.87 -13.01 -33.41
C ALA A 31 -15.48 -12.11 -32.34
N ALA A 32 -16.79 -11.84 -32.41
CA ALA A 32 -17.53 -11.04 -31.44
C ALA A 32 -17.53 -11.72 -30.06
N LYS A 33 -17.85 -13.02 -30.00
CA LYS A 33 -17.82 -13.80 -28.75
C LYS A 33 -16.43 -13.79 -28.11
N LYS A 34 -15.37 -13.94 -28.91
CA LYS A 34 -13.99 -13.90 -28.43
C LYS A 34 -13.62 -12.52 -27.88
N ARG A 35 -14.06 -11.44 -28.53
CA ARG A 35 -13.82 -10.07 -28.07
C ARG A 35 -14.60 -9.74 -26.81
N MET A 36 -15.88 -10.11 -26.73
CA MET A 36 -16.69 -9.99 -25.51
C MET A 36 -16.03 -10.72 -24.34
N LEU A 37 -15.60 -11.97 -24.55
CA LEU A 37 -14.91 -12.74 -23.52
C LEU A 37 -13.63 -12.02 -23.07
N LYS A 38 -12.86 -11.47 -24.00
CA LYS A 38 -11.66 -10.68 -23.70
C LYS A 38 -11.98 -9.45 -22.85
N ILE A 39 -13.00 -8.67 -23.22
CA ILE A 39 -13.41 -7.47 -22.48
C ILE A 39 -13.86 -7.85 -21.07
N PHE A 40 -14.65 -8.92 -20.94
CA PHE A 40 -15.11 -9.41 -19.64
C PHE A 40 -13.95 -9.82 -18.74
N VAL A 41 -13.03 -10.65 -19.25
CA VAL A 41 -11.82 -11.06 -18.54
C VAL A 41 -10.95 -9.85 -18.17
N GLU A 42 -10.84 -8.85 -19.04
CA GLU A 42 -10.08 -7.64 -18.74
C GLU A 42 -10.76 -6.78 -17.65
N SER A 43 -12.10 -6.71 -17.66
CA SER A 43 -12.89 -6.03 -16.64
C SER A 43 -12.77 -6.71 -15.27
N GLU A 44 -12.90 -8.04 -15.22
CA GLU A 44 -12.70 -8.82 -14.00
C GLU A 44 -11.27 -8.65 -13.46
N ASN A 45 -10.25 -8.70 -14.34
CA ASN A 45 -8.88 -8.46 -13.93
C ASN A 45 -8.64 -7.04 -13.39
N LYS A 46 -9.30 -6.02 -13.97
CA LYS A 46 -9.25 -4.65 -13.46
C LYS A 46 -9.90 -4.55 -12.07
N GLU A 47 -11.02 -5.24 -11.88
CA GLU A 47 -11.73 -5.29 -10.61
C GLU A 47 -10.89 -6.00 -9.53
N ILE A 48 -10.32 -7.17 -9.83
CA ILE A 48 -9.42 -7.90 -8.94
C ILE A 48 -8.23 -7.02 -8.56
N LYS A 49 -7.58 -6.35 -9.52
CA LYS A 49 -6.49 -5.41 -9.22
C LYS A 49 -6.95 -4.26 -8.32
N ARG A 50 -8.15 -3.72 -8.54
CA ARG A 50 -8.72 -2.66 -7.69
C ARG A 50 -8.96 -3.16 -6.26
N LEU A 51 -9.51 -4.36 -6.11
CA LEU A 51 -9.74 -4.98 -4.79
C LEU A 51 -8.42 -5.24 -4.07
N LEU A 52 -7.42 -5.79 -4.77
CA LEU A 52 -6.09 -6.05 -4.23
C LEU A 52 -5.35 -4.77 -3.82
N THR A 53 -5.48 -3.70 -4.62
CA THR A 53 -4.88 -2.40 -4.30
C THR A 53 -5.57 -1.68 -3.15
N GLY A 54 -6.87 -1.96 -2.94
CA GLY A 54 -7.64 -1.45 -1.80
C GLY A 54 -7.30 -2.09 -0.45
N ILE A 55 -6.55 -3.19 -0.42
CA ILE A 55 -6.09 -3.81 0.84
C ILE A 55 -5.00 -2.93 1.43
N LYS A 56 -5.30 -2.26 2.55
CA LYS A 56 -4.31 -1.50 3.31
C LYS A 56 -3.41 -2.45 4.10
N LEU A 57 -2.11 -2.22 4.02
CA LEU A 57 -1.11 -3.05 4.72
C LEU A 57 -1.20 -2.91 6.25
N GLY A 58 -1.69 -1.78 6.78
CA GLY A 58 -1.98 -1.60 8.22
C GLY A 58 -0.90 -2.21 9.13
N ASP A 59 -1.34 -3.05 10.08
CA ASP A 59 -0.48 -3.87 10.95
C ASP A 59 -0.38 -5.35 10.48
N MET A 60 -0.74 -5.64 9.22
CA MET A 60 -0.75 -7.02 8.72
C MET A 60 0.65 -7.46 8.30
N MET A 61 1.01 -8.67 8.73
CA MET A 61 2.26 -9.30 8.31
C MET A 61 2.28 -9.53 6.78
N PRO A 62 3.41 -9.28 6.10
CA PRO A 62 3.60 -9.56 4.67
C PRO A 62 3.09 -10.92 4.19
N SER A 63 3.30 -12.00 4.96
CA SER A 63 2.78 -13.34 4.63
C SER A 63 1.25 -13.43 4.66
N GLN A 64 0.62 -12.73 5.61
CA GLN A 64 -0.84 -12.67 5.71
C GLN A 64 -1.43 -11.83 4.58
N LEU A 65 -0.80 -10.71 4.22
CA LEU A 65 -1.17 -9.93 3.05
C LEU A 65 -1.13 -10.80 1.80
N LEU A 66 -0.03 -11.52 1.58
CA LEU A 66 0.14 -12.38 0.41
C LEU A 66 -0.95 -13.45 0.31
N ARG A 67 -1.28 -14.10 1.44
CA ARG A 67 -2.37 -15.10 1.49
C ARG A 67 -3.71 -14.48 1.12
N LYS A 68 -4.07 -13.33 1.70
CA LYS A 68 -5.32 -12.63 1.34
C LYS A 68 -5.35 -12.22 -0.13
N MET A 69 -4.25 -11.68 -0.65
CA MET A 69 -4.14 -11.31 -2.05
C MET A 69 -4.34 -12.52 -2.96
N ARG A 70 -3.78 -13.69 -2.61
CA ARG A 70 -3.97 -14.93 -3.37
C ARG A 70 -5.40 -15.44 -3.31
N THR A 71 -6.05 -15.37 -2.14
CA THR A 71 -7.46 -15.76 -1.98
C THR A 71 -8.38 -14.88 -2.82
N LEU A 72 -8.10 -13.58 -2.92
CA LEU A 72 -8.89 -12.63 -3.71
C LEU A 72 -8.57 -12.69 -5.20
N ALA A 73 -7.31 -13.00 -5.55
CA ALA A 73 -6.86 -13.13 -6.93
C ALA A 73 -7.30 -14.42 -7.60
N GLY A 74 -7.53 -15.49 -6.82
CA GLY A 74 -7.89 -16.80 -7.36
C GLY A 74 -6.84 -17.34 -8.32
N THR A 75 -7.30 -17.95 -9.41
CA THR A 75 -6.46 -18.50 -10.51
C THR A 75 -6.17 -17.49 -11.62
N ASP A 76 -6.79 -16.32 -11.59
CA ASP A 76 -6.76 -15.37 -12.70
C ASP A 76 -5.50 -14.50 -12.72
N VAL A 77 -4.81 -14.36 -11.59
CA VAL A 77 -3.58 -13.55 -11.48
C VAL A 77 -2.35 -14.45 -11.43
N SER A 78 -1.37 -14.17 -12.31
CA SER A 78 -0.09 -14.87 -12.29
C SER A 78 0.73 -14.54 -11.03
N GLU A 79 1.52 -15.51 -10.56
CA GLU A 79 2.38 -15.33 -9.38
C GLU A 79 3.34 -14.14 -9.53
N LYS A 80 3.82 -13.87 -10.76
CA LYS A 80 4.66 -12.71 -11.07
C LYS A 80 3.92 -11.39 -10.87
N ALA A 81 2.67 -11.29 -11.35
CA ALA A 81 1.86 -10.09 -11.16
C ALA A 81 1.47 -9.89 -9.68
N LEU A 82 1.16 -11.00 -8.98
CA LEU A 82 0.89 -10.99 -7.55
C LEU A 82 2.11 -10.49 -6.76
N ARG A 83 3.32 -10.94 -7.11
CA ARG A 83 4.58 -10.48 -6.52
C ARG A 83 4.76 -8.97 -6.69
N THR A 84 4.57 -8.45 -7.90
CA THR A 84 4.71 -7.00 -8.14
C THR A 84 3.72 -6.18 -7.31
N LEU A 85 2.45 -6.59 -7.28
CA LEU A 85 1.41 -5.92 -6.49
C LEU A 85 1.69 -6.00 -4.98
N TRP A 86 2.20 -7.13 -4.50
CA TRP A 86 2.54 -7.34 -3.11
C TRP A 86 3.73 -6.48 -2.68
N LEU A 87 4.78 -6.38 -3.52
CA LEU A 87 5.93 -5.50 -3.28
C LEU A 87 5.54 -4.02 -3.31
N ASP A 88 4.63 -3.61 -4.20
CA ASP A 88 4.14 -2.23 -4.30
C ASP A 88 3.48 -1.74 -2.99
N LYS A 89 2.95 -2.66 -2.19
CA LYS A 89 2.29 -2.33 -0.91
C LYS A 89 3.28 -2.11 0.25
N MET A 90 4.56 -2.43 0.06
CA MET A 90 5.59 -2.30 1.10
C MET A 90 6.34 -0.98 1.02
N SER A 91 7.08 -0.65 2.08
CA SER A 91 8.04 0.47 2.05
C SER A 91 9.24 0.11 1.18
N ASP A 92 9.87 1.11 0.56
CA ASP A 92 10.99 0.90 -0.37
C ASP A 92 12.18 0.19 0.29
N SER A 93 12.41 0.44 1.59
CA SER A 93 13.45 -0.24 2.38
C SER A 93 13.28 -1.77 2.38
N VAL A 94 12.04 -2.24 2.52
CA VAL A 94 11.74 -3.68 2.51
C VAL A 94 11.81 -4.23 1.08
N LYS A 95 11.30 -3.49 0.09
CA LYS A 95 11.37 -3.90 -1.33
C LYS A 95 12.82 -4.13 -1.78
N CYS A 96 13.75 -3.25 -1.44
CA CYS A 96 15.16 -3.37 -1.84
C CYS A 96 15.82 -4.67 -1.34
N ILE A 97 15.43 -5.17 -0.17
CA ILE A 97 15.99 -6.41 0.39
C ILE A 97 15.35 -7.62 -0.30
N VAL A 98 14.05 -7.55 -0.58
CA VAL A 98 13.26 -8.67 -1.10
C VAL A 98 13.38 -8.84 -2.63
N ILE A 99 13.58 -7.75 -3.37
CA ILE A 99 13.59 -7.79 -4.84
C ILE A 99 14.73 -8.65 -5.40
N VAL A 100 15.82 -8.81 -4.65
CA VAL A 100 17.01 -9.58 -5.02
C VAL A 100 16.76 -11.10 -4.89
N SER A 101 15.77 -11.53 -4.11
CA SER A 101 15.51 -12.95 -3.88
C SER A 101 14.69 -13.57 -5.03
N GLU A 102 15.24 -14.60 -5.70
CA GLU A 102 14.52 -15.39 -6.71
C GLU A 102 13.76 -16.60 -6.13
N GLU A 103 13.67 -16.70 -4.80
CA GLU A 103 12.91 -17.78 -4.14
C GLU A 103 11.39 -17.66 -4.35
N HIS A 104 10.67 -18.74 -3.99
CA HIS A 104 9.22 -18.78 -3.97
C HIS A 104 8.62 -17.65 -3.12
N LEU A 105 7.51 -17.09 -3.61
CA LEU A 105 6.85 -15.93 -3.02
C LEU A 105 6.45 -16.17 -1.55
N ASP A 106 6.09 -17.40 -1.19
CA ASP A 106 5.79 -17.82 0.19
C ASP A 106 7.00 -17.72 1.13
N LYS A 107 8.18 -18.17 0.68
CA LYS A 107 9.42 -18.08 1.47
C LYS A 107 9.85 -16.64 1.64
N ILE A 108 9.77 -15.89 0.55
CA ILE A 108 10.06 -14.46 0.55
C ILE A 108 9.15 -13.71 1.53
N ALA A 109 7.86 -14.04 1.56
CA ALA A 109 6.95 -13.43 2.51
C ALA A 109 7.32 -13.75 3.96
N ALA A 110 7.70 -14.99 4.26
CA ALA A 110 8.18 -15.37 5.59
C ALA A 110 9.52 -14.70 5.98
N MET A 111 10.41 -14.45 5.02
CA MET A 111 11.63 -13.66 5.27
C MET A 111 11.30 -12.19 5.51
N THR A 112 10.34 -11.66 4.75
CA THR A 112 9.90 -10.27 4.85
C THR A 112 9.24 -10.00 6.20
N ASP A 113 8.47 -10.96 6.71
CA ASP A 113 7.92 -10.94 8.07
C ASP A 113 9.02 -10.73 9.11
N LYS A 114 10.12 -11.50 9.02
CA LYS A 114 11.27 -11.37 9.94
C LYS A 114 11.99 -10.03 9.80
N ILE A 115 12.12 -9.52 8.57
CA ILE A 115 12.72 -8.21 8.31
C ILE A 115 11.87 -7.11 8.94
N MET A 116 10.53 -7.18 8.81
CA MET A 116 9.64 -6.19 9.42
C MET A 116 9.58 -6.30 10.95
N GLU A 117 9.76 -7.50 11.51
CA GLU A 117 9.85 -7.72 12.95
C GLU A 117 11.19 -7.21 13.54
N MET A 118 12.29 -7.40 12.81
CA MET A 118 13.62 -6.91 13.20
C MET A 118 13.86 -5.45 12.88
N ALA A 119 13.10 -4.87 11.94
CA ALA A 119 13.19 -3.46 11.62
C ALA A 119 12.90 -2.69 12.93
N PRO A 120 13.82 -1.84 13.40
CA PRO A 120 13.55 -1.05 14.58
C PRO A 120 12.25 -0.30 14.32
N ARG A 121 11.23 -0.50 15.16
CA ARG A 121 10.01 0.34 15.17
C ARG A 121 10.52 1.75 15.05
N THR A 122 10.28 2.38 13.90
CA THR A 122 10.83 3.68 13.59
C THR A 122 10.53 4.56 14.78
N ILE A 123 11.57 4.91 15.53
CA ILE A 123 11.48 5.90 16.58
C ILE A 123 10.93 7.11 15.84
N ASP A 124 9.72 7.55 16.18
CA ASP A 124 9.12 8.71 15.55
C ASP A 124 10.03 9.91 15.84
N VAL A 125 10.89 10.22 14.87
CA VAL A 125 11.96 11.20 15.01
C VAL A 125 11.34 12.59 15.28
N ALA A 126 10.12 12.83 14.79
CA ALA A 126 9.38 14.05 15.06
C ALA A 126 8.89 14.12 16.52
N ALA A 127 8.45 13.00 17.09
CA ALA A 127 8.09 12.93 18.50
C ALA A 127 9.31 13.12 19.41
N VAL A 128 10.44 12.49 19.09
CA VAL A 128 11.70 12.63 19.84
C VAL A 128 12.26 14.04 19.76
N TYR A 129 12.21 14.68 18.58
CA TYR A 129 12.63 16.07 18.44
C TYR A 129 11.77 17.02 19.31
N LYS A 130 10.45 16.81 19.32
CA LYS A 130 9.54 17.62 20.15
C LYS A 130 9.78 17.44 21.64
N ASP A 131 10.18 16.25 22.06
CA ASP A 131 10.56 15.96 23.44
C ASP A 131 11.89 16.62 23.81
N SER A 132 12.91 16.52 22.94
CA SER A 132 14.19 17.22 23.11
C SER A 132 14.00 18.73 23.27
N VAL A 133 13.21 19.35 22.40
CA VAL A 133 12.92 20.80 22.48
C VAL A 133 12.23 21.17 23.80
N ARG A 134 11.35 20.31 24.33
CA ARG A 134 10.73 20.53 25.64
C ARG A 134 11.73 20.40 26.78
N VAL A 135 12.64 19.43 26.72
CA VAL A 135 13.69 19.25 27.72
C VAL A 135 14.62 20.47 27.76
N ASP A 136 15.06 20.98 26.60
CA ASP A 136 15.87 22.20 26.50
C ASP A 136 15.15 23.43 27.09
N GLN A 137 13.85 23.60 26.78
CA GLN A 137 13.04 24.67 27.34
C GLN A 137 12.89 24.59 28.87
N LEU A 138 12.73 23.38 29.42
CA LEU A 138 12.66 23.16 30.86
C LEU A 138 14.00 23.47 31.54
N LEU A 139 15.12 23.03 30.97
CA LEU A 139 16.46 23.31 31.48
C LEU A 139 16.74 24.83 31.52
N ALA A 140 16.40 25.56 30.47
CA ALA A 140 16.53 27.00 30.43
C ALA A 140 15.69 27.71 31.51
N LYS A 141 14.46 27.21 31.75
CA LYS A 141 13.58 27.73 32.80
C LYS A 141 14.16 27.50 34.19
N ILE A 142 14.71 26.31 34.45
CA ILE A 142 15.35 25.95 35.72
C ILE A 142 16.55 26.88 35.98
N ALA A 143 17.46 27.05 35.01
CA ALA A 143 18.61 27.94 35.15
C ALA A 143 18.21 29.39 35.45
N THR A 144 17.13 29.88 34.83
CA THR A 144 16.59 31.22 35.09
C THR A 144 16.07 31.35 36.52
N LEU A 145 15.30 30.38 36.99
CA LEU A 145 14.75 30.36 38.35
C LEU A 145 15.85 30.27 39.41
N GLU A 146 16.89 29.46 39.17
CA GLU A 146 18.05 29.39 40.04
C GLU A 146 18.79 30.74 40.14
N GLY A 147 18.93 31.45 39.03
CA GLY A 147 19.49 32.81 39.02
C GLY A 147 18.67 33.80 39.84
N GLN A 148 17.34 33.77 39.69
CA GLN A 148 16.42 34.62 40.47
C GLN A 148 16.49 34.32 41.98
N ASN A 149 16.52 33.04 42.36
CA ASN A 149 16.67 32.63 43.75
C ASN A 149 18.01 33.09 44.35
N ARG A 150 19.10 33.06 43.58
CA ARG A 150 20.40 33.61 44.03
C ARG A 150 20.32 35.10 44.31
N LEU A 151 19.69 35.88 43.42
CA LEU A 151 19.54 37.33 43.60
C LEU A 151 18.68 37.67 44.82
N ILE A 152 17.57 36.95 45.02
CA ILE A 152 16.71 37.12 46.21
C ILE A 152 17.48 36.79 47.49
N ASN A 153 18.23 35.69 47.51
CA ASN A 153 18.99 35.26 48.69
C ASN A 153 20.20 36.18 49.01
N VAL A 154 20.71 36.91 48.03
CA VAL A 154 21.73 37.95 48.22
C VAL A 154 21.09 39.23 48.76
N ALA A 155 19.92 39.62 48.26
CA ALA A 155 19.19 40.79 48.74
C ALA A 155 18.68 40.61 50.19
N THR A 156 18.30 39.40 50.60
CA THR A 156 17.90 39.12 51.99
C THR A 156 19.06 38.96 52.97
N LYS A 157 20.30 38.82 52.48
CA LYS A 157 21.52 38.70 53.29
C LYS A 157 22.27 40.01 53.52
N THR A 158 21.73 41.15 53.08
CA THR A 158 22.22 42.47 53.53
C THR A 158 21.37 42.89 54.74
N PRO A 159 21.87 42.76 55.97
CA PRO A 159 21.18 43.32 57.12
C PRO A 159 21.40 44.84 57.12
N ASP A 160 20.30 45.53 57.40
CA ASP A 160 20.27 46.89 57.93
C ASP A 160 21.39 47.07 58.98
N SER A 161 22.10 48.19 58.89
CA SER A 161 23.20 48.57 59.79
C SER A 161 22.76 48.75 61.24
#